data_AF-W7L1H3-F1
#
_entry.id   AF-W7L1H3-F1
#
_cell.length_a   1.000
_cell.length_b   1.000
_cell.length_c   1.000
_cell.angle_alpha   90.00
_cell.angle_beta   90.00
_cell.angle_gamma   90.00
#
_symmetry.space_group_name_H-M   'P 1'
#
loop_
_entity.id
_entity.type
_entity.pdbx_description
1 polymer ?
#
loop_
_entity_poly.entity_id
_entity_poly.type
_entity_poly.pdbx_seq_one_letter_code
_entity_poly.pdbx_strand_id
1 'polypeptide(L)'
;MIEQLHGNLLDYKSDLLINAANGKGWMGGIFGRYVPLKGVADTIHYNDHSIEREAKIICRSRKICLGDIYITGSGRLGFKEGVLHAVTMLKPGQKADILTIEKCLNNICAFCVEKGIQSSTIPLLGTGTVFMAS
;
A
#
# COMPACT_ATOMS: atom_id res chain seq x y z
N MET A 1 -11.77 -14.02 10.15
CA MET A 1 -11.84 -14.86 8.93
C MET A 1 -10.77 -14.37 7.98
N ILE A 2 -9.97 -15.24 7.38
CA ILE A 2 -9.01 -14.88 6.33
C ILE A 2 -9.47 -15.60 5.07
N GLU A 3 -9.67 -14.87 3.98
CA GLU A 3 -10.09 -15.39 2.68
C GLU A 3 -8.99 -15.10 1.66
N GLN A 4 -8.63 -16.08 0.85
CA GLN A 4 -7.70 -15.91 -0.25
C GLN A 4 -8.47 -15.65 -1.55
N LEU A 5 -8.19 -14.51 -2.17
CA LEU A 5 -8.85 -14.06 -3.40
C LEU A 5 -7.84 -13.95 -4.54
N HIS A 6 -8.28 -14.22 -5.77
CA HIS A 6 -7.46 -14.08 -6.97
C HIS A 6 -8.15 -13.17 -7.98
N GLY A 7 -7.54 -12.02 -8.27
CA GLY A 7 -8.10 -11.03 -9.17
C GLY A 7 -7.47 -9.65 -8.99
N ASN A 8 -8.14 -8.61 -9.48
CA ASN A 8 -7.75 -7.23 -9.26
C ASN A 8 -8.19 -6.77 -7.87
N LEU A 9 -7.25 -6.23 -7.09
CA LEU A 9 -7.47 -5.78 -5.72
C LEU A 9 -8.63 -4.76 -5.60
N LEU A 10 -8.84 -3.93 -6.63
CA LEU A 10 -9.87 -2.89 -6.63
C LEU A 10 -11.30 -3.40 -6.81
N ASP A 11 -11.47 -4.64 -7.27
CA ASP A 11 -12.78 -5.29 -7.48
C ASP A 11 -13.37 -5.78 -6.14
N TYR A 12 -12.54 -5.92 -5.10
CA TYR A 12 -12.95 -6.37 -3.78
C TYR A 12 -13.15 -5.19 -2.83
N LYS A 13 -14.42 -4.84 -2.59
CA LYS A 13 -14.80 -3.73 -1.70
C LYS A 13 -14.78 -4.17 -0.24
N SER A 14 -13.72 -3.82 0.45
CA SER A 14 -13.62 -3.83 1.91
C SER A 14 -13.65 -2.40 2.45
N ASP A 15 -13.67 -2.24 3.77
CA ASP A 15 -13.63 -0.92 4.40
C ASP A 15 -12.30 -0.20 4.11
N LEU A 16 -11.20 -0.96 4.10
CA LEU A 16 -9.83 -0.43 4.00
C LEU A 16 -9.00 -1.16 2.94
N LEU A 17 -8.38 -0.41 2.03
CA LEU A 17 -7.40 -0.95 1.08
C LEU A 17 -5.99 -0.88 1.65
N ILE A 18 -5.23 -1.97 1.63
CA ILE A 18 -3.79 -1.92 1.94
C ILE A 18 -2.97 -1.75 0.66
N ASN A 19 -2.01 -0.83 0.70
CA ASN A 19 -1.02 -0.61 -0.36
C ASN A 19 0.39 -0.97 0.12
N ALA A 20 1.15 -1.73 -0.67
CA ALA A 20 2.58 -1.88 -0.49
C ALA A 20 3.30 -0.60 -0.99
N ALA A 21 3.83 0.20 -0.07
CA ALA A 21 4.31 1.54 -0.33
C ALA A 21 5.81 1.70 -0.06
N ASN A 22 6.38 2.75 -0.67
CA ASN A 22 7.71 3.24 -0.32
C ASN A 22 7.64 4.46 0.60
N GLY A 23 8.74 4.73 1.31
CA GLY A 23 8.89 5.89 2.19
C GLY A 23 9.02 7.25 1.49
N LYS A 24 8.79 7.31 0.17
CA LYS A 24 8.76 8.56 -0.62
C LYS A 24 7.37 8.89 -1.18
N GLY A 25 6.39 7.98 -1.01
CA GLY A 25 5.01 8.18 -1.46
C GLY A 25 4.80 8.05 -2.97
N TRP A 26 5.76 7.52 -3.73
CA TRP A 26 5.60 7.27 -5.18
C TRP A 26 4.79 5.99 -5.42
N MET A 27 3.88 5.98 -6.40
CA MET A 27 3.07 4.80 -6.71
C MET A 27 3.10 4.43 -8.20
N GLY A 28 3.01 5.40 -9.09
CA GLY A 28 3.22 5.23 -10.54
C GLY A 28 4.67 5.53 -10.92
N GLY A 29 5.41 4.51 -11.33
CA GLY A 29 6.77 4.68 -11.84
C GLY A 29 6.80 5.45 -13.17
N ILE A 30 7.94 6.05 -13.53
CA ILE A 30 8.13 6.70 -14.85
C ILE A 30 7.92 5.67 -15.99
N PHE A 31 8.32 4.42 -15.78
CA PHE A 31 8.10 3.31 -16.73
C PHE A 31 6.64 2.83 -16.77
N GLY A 32 5.91 2.95 -15.66
CA GLY A 32 4.50 2.60 -15.57
C GLY A 32 3.62 3.39 -16.55
N ARG A 33 4.02 4.64 -16.86
CA ARG A 33 3.40 5.48 -17.89
C ARG A 33 3.49 4.90 -19.30
N TYR A 34 4.49 4.08 -19.59
CA TYR A 34 4.75 3.52 -20.92
C TYR A 34 4.41 2.02 -20.99
N VAL A 35 4.46 1.32 -19.86
CA VAL A 35 4.05 -0.08 -19.71
C VAL A 35 3.28 -0.21 -18.40
N PRO A 36 1.96 -0.49 -18.42
CA PRO A 36 1.18 -0.64 -17.21
C PRO A 36 1.71 -1.84 -16.41
N LEU A 37 2.43 -1.55 -15.32
CA LEU A 37 2.82 -2.55 -14.34
C LEU A 37 1.58 -2.93 -13.53
N LYS A 38 1.37 -4.24 -13.33
CA LYS A 38 0.24 -4.78 -12.55
C LYS A 38 0.49 -4.73 -11.02
N GLY A 39 1.33 -3.79 -10.58
CA GLY A 39 1.58 -3.56 -9.16
C GLY A 39 0.38 -2.92 -8.48
N VAL A 40 0.23 -3.15 -7.17
CA VAL A 40 -0.87 -2.55 -6.38
C VAL A 40 -0.79 -1.03 -6.39
N ALA A 41 0.41 -0.48 -6.16
CA ALA A 41 0.63 0.96 -6.16
C ALA A 41 0.33 1.58 -7.52
N ASP A 42 0.79 0.97 -8.61
CA ASP A 42 0.47 1.37 -9.98
C ASP A 42 -1.04 1.34 -10.25
N THR A 43 -1.71 0.28 -9.82
CA THR A 43 -3.17 0.11 -9.97
C THR A 43 -3.94 1.21 -9.25
N ILE A 44 -3.54 1.56 -8.03
CA ILE A 44 -4.09 2.70 -7.27
C ILE A 44 -3.85 4.01 -8.02
N HIS A 45 -2.61 4.26 -8.47
CA HIS A 45 -2.22 5.49 -9.15
C HIS A 45 -3.00 5.72 -10.45
N TYR A 46 -3.16 4.70 -11.30
CA TYR A 46 -3.86 4.85 -12.59
C TYR A 46 -5.35 5.07 -12.43
N ASN A 47 -5.94 4.57 -11.34
CA ASN A 47 -7.36 4.81 -11.06
C ASN A 47 -7.57 6.16 -10.35
N ASP A 48 -6.64 6.58 -9.48
CA ASP A 48 -6.68 7.90 -8.86
C ASP A 48 -5.29 8.45 -8.46
N HIS A 49 -4.82 9.45 -9.22
CA HIS A 49 -3.52 10.10 -8.99
C HIS A 49 -3.51 11.04 -7.77
N SER A 50 -4.66 11.38 -7.18
CA SER A 50 -4.73 12.24 -5.99
C SER A 50 -4.16 11.53 -4.75
N ILE A 51 -4.31 10.21 -4.68
CA ILE A 51 -3.81 9.36 -3.59
C ILE A 51 -2.28 9.42 -3.53
N GLU A 52 -1.59 9.36 -4.68
CA GLU A 52 -0.14 9.54 -4.74
C GLU A 52 0.28 10.95 -4.30
N ARG A 53 -0.50 11.97 -4.66
CA ARG A 53 -0.20 13.36 -4.26
C ARG A 53 -0.26 13.51 -2.74
N GLU A 54 -1.29 12.96 -2.11
CA GLU A 54 -1.44 12.96 -0.66
C GLU A 54 -0.32 12.16 0.03
N ALA A 55 -0.02 10.96 -0.47
CA ALA A 55 1.07 10.13 0.05
C ALA A 55 2.42 10.87 0.02
N LYS A 56 2.75 11.57 -1.08
CA LYS A 56 3.96 12.39 -1.16
C LYS A 56 3.99 13.52 -0.14
N ILE A 57 2.86 14.16 0.12
CA ILE A 57 2.77 15.22 1.12
C ILE A 57 3.07 14.64 2.51
N ILE A 58 2.45 13.51 2.86
CA ILE A 58 2.69 12.82 4.14
C ILE A 58 4.16 12.39 4.28
N CYS A 59 4.73 11.75 3.26
CA CYS A 59 6.12 11.29 3.30
C CYS A 59 7.14 12.45 3.33
N ARG A 60 6.75 13.66 2.91
CA ARG A 60 7.60 14.86 3.02
C ARG A 60 7.45 15.55 4.37
N SER A 61 6.28 15.46 5.01
CA SER A 61 6.00 16.15 6.27
C SER A 61 6.53 15.43 7.51
N ARG A 62 6.86 14.14 7.40
CA ARG A 62 7.43 13.37 8.52
C ARG A 62 8.51 12.39 8.07
N LYS A 63 9.38 12.01 9.00
CA LYS A 63 10.39 10.97 8.78
C LYS A 63 9.71 9.61 8.74
N ILE A 64 9.72 8.97 7.58
CA ILE A 64 9.17 7.63 7.37
C ILE A 64 10.26 6.56 7.59
N CYS A 65 9.94 5.52 8.34
CA CYS A 65 10.76 4.35 8.62
C CYS A 65 10.18 3.08 7.99
N LEU A 66 11.01 2.04 7.88
CA LEU A 66 10.54 0.71 7.47
C LEU A 66 9.57 0.14 8.50
N GLY A 67 8.50 -0.48 8.00
CA GLY A 67 7.42 -1.02 8.82
C GLY A 67 6.37 0.00 9.23
N ASP A 68 6.60 1.31 8.98
CA ASP A 68 5.60 2.34 9.29
C ASP A 68 4.35 2.16 8.42
N ILE A 69 3.24 2.74 8.90
CA ILE A 69 2.00 2.87 8.14
C ILE A 69 1.57 4.34 8.09
N TYR A 70 0.91 4.72 7.00
CA TYR A 70 0.19 5.99 6.89
C TYR A 70 -1.07 5.83 6.05
N ILE A 71 -2.07 6.65 6.32
CA ILE A 71 -3.36 6.60 5.62
C ILE A 71 -3.53 7.80 4.70
N THR A 72 -4.19 7.57 3.57
CA THR A 72 -4.68 8.61 2.66
C THR A 72 -6.16 8.41 2.41
N GLY A 73 -6.81 9.41 1.82
CA GLY A 73 -8.15 9.23 1.26
C GLY A 73 -8.17 8.17 0.15
N SER A 74 -9.33 7.57 -0.10
CA SER A 74 -9.50 6.59 -1.19
C SER A 74 -9.84 7.21 -2.55
N GLY A 75 -10.01 8.54 -2.61
CA GLY A 75 -10.39 9.24 -3.84
C GLY A 75 -11.60 8.59 -4.52
N ARG A 76 -11.45 8.26 -5.81
CA ARG A 76 -12.47 7.59 -6.63
C ARG A 76 -12.54 6.08 -6.43
N LEU A 77 -11.67 5.47 -5.62
CA LEU A 77 -11.63 4.01 -5.42
C LEU A 77 -12.78 3.49 -4.55
N GLY A 78 -13.36 4.36 -3.71
CA GLY A 78 -14.54 4.05 -2.91
C GLY A 78 -14.31 3.14 -1.70
N PHE A 79 -13.09 3.09 -1.17
CA PHE A 79 -12.82 2.42 0.12
C PHE A 79 -13.19 3.36 1.26
N LYS A 80 -14.12 2.93 2.12
CA LYS A 80 -14.78 3.76 3.12
C LYS A 80 -13.80 4.45 4.06
N GLU A 81 -12.80 3.70 4.53
CA GLU A 81 -11.84 4.14 5.56
C GLU A 81 -10.53 4.63 4.92
N GLY A 82 -10.36 4.49 3.60
CA GLY A 82 -9.22 5.03 2.86
C GLY A 82 -8.26 3.96 2.31
N VAL A 83 -7.03 4.39 2.04
CA VAL A 83 -5.92 3.53 1.64
C VAL A 83 -4.82 3.59 2.69
N LEU A 84 -4.53 2.46 3.34
CA LEU A 84 -3.44 2.34 4.30
C LEU A 84 -2.17 1.87 3.59
N HIS A 85 -1.15 2.70 3.62
CA HIS A 85 0.14 2.49 3.00
C HIS A 85 1.12 1.84 3.98
N ALA A 86 1.46 0.58 3.72
CA ALA A 86 2.46 -0.17 4.47
C ALA A 86 3.84 0.06 3.86
N VAL A 87 4.77 0.64 4.64
CA VAL A 87 6.11 1.01 4.16
C VAL A 87 7.03 -0.20 4.15
N THR A 88 6.97 -0.96 3.07
CA THR A 88 7.80 -2.16 2.88
C THR A 88 9.20 -1.85 2.34
N MET A 89 9.43 -0.62 1.88
CA MET A 89 10.71 -0.13 1.36
C MET A 89 10.87 1.38 1.56
N LEU A 90 12.09 1.93 1.57
CA LEU A 90 12.28 3.38 1.71
C LEU A 90 12.33 4.10 0.37
N LYS A 91 12.97 3.50 -0.62
CA LYS A 91 13.06 3.98 -2.00
C LYS A 91 12.36 2.99 -2.94
N PRO A 92 11.73 3.46 -4.03
CA PRO A 92 11.19 2.58 -5.04
C PRO A 92 12.23 1.57 -5.55
N GLY A 93 11.83 0.31 -5.74
CA GLY A 93 12.71 -0.73 -6.29
C GLY A 93 13.65 -1.40 -5.29
N GLN A 94 13.57 -1.10 -4.00
CA GLN A 94 14.34 -1.82 -2.97
C GLN A 94 13.67 -3.13 -2.59
N LYS A 95 14.48 -4.17 -2.33
CA LYS A 95 13.98 -5.46 -1.85
C LYS A 95 13.29 -5.28 -0.51
N ALA A 96 12.16 -5.97 -0.35
CA ALA A 96 11.53 -6.11 0.95
C ALA A 96 12.29 -7.14 1.79
N ASP A 97 12.25 -6.95 3.10
CA ASP A 97 12.82 -7.83 4.11
C ASP A 97 11.68 -8.40 4.97
N ILE A 98 11.80 -9.66 5.40
CA ILE A 98 10.73 -10.37 6.12
C ILE A 98 10.37 -9.67 7.44
N LEU A 99 11.36 -9.19 8.20
CA LEU A 99 11.11 -8.49 9.47
C LEU A 99 10.36 -7.19 9.24
N THR A 100 10.63 -6.52 8.11
CA THR A 100 9.87 -5.33 7.70
C THR A 100 8.41 -5.69 7.36
N ILE A 101 8.16 -6.80 6.66
CA ILE A 101 6.80 -7.25 6.34
C ILE A 101 6.04 -7.63 7.62
N GLU A 102 6.66 -8.37 8.55
CA GLU A 102 6.09 -8.70 9.85
C GLU A 102 5.72 -7.43 10.63
N LYS A 103 6.61 -6.44 10.67
CA LYS A 103 6.34 -5.16 11.31
C LYS A 103 5.18 -4.41 10.65
N CYS A 104 5.10 -4.39 9.31
CA CYS A 104 3.96 -3.84 8.60
C CYS A 104 2.66 -4.53 8.98
N LEU A 105 2.62 -5.87 9.00
CA LEU A 105 1.44 -6.64 9.35
C LEU A 105 0.98 -6.36 10.78
N ASN A 106 1.91 -6.33 11.75
CA ASN A 106 1.59 -5.98 13.14
C ASN A 106 0.99 -4.58 13.25
N ASN A 107 1.55 -3.61 12.54
CA ASN A 107 1.04 -2.23 12.55
C ASN A 107 -0.32 -2.11 11.84
N ILE A 108 -0.56 -2.84 10.74
CA ILE A 108 -1.86 -2.91 10.08
C ILE A 108 -2.91 -3.49 11.04
N CYS A 109 -2.61 -4.61 11.69
CA CYS A 109 -3.52 -5.24 12.65
C CYS A 109 -3.84 -4.30 13.81
N ALA A 110 -2.83 -3.65 14.40
CA ALA A 110 -3.04 -2.68 15.47
C ALA A 110 -3.92 -1.50 15.02
N PHE A 111 -3.68 -0.97 13.82
CA PHE A 111 -4.49 0.10 13.24
C PHE A 111 -5.95 -0.33 13.04
N CYS A 112 -6.18 -1.53 12.49
CA CYS A 112 -7.52 -2.06 12.27
C CYS A 112 -8.29 -2.22 13.59
N VAL A 113 -7.63 -2.73 14.64
CA VAL A 113 -8.22 -2.85 15.98
C VAL A 113 -8.54 -1.48 16.57
N GLU A 114 -7.59 -0.54 16.52
CA GLU A 114 -7.76 0.81 17.07
C GLU A 114 -8.90 1.58 16.40
N LYS A 115 -9.02 1.45 15.07
CA LYS A 115 -10.04 2.17 14.27
C LYS A 115 -11.35 1.41 14.09
N GLY A 116 -11.46 0.19 14.61
CA GLY A 116 -12.67 -0.63 14.46
C GLY A 116 -12.97 -1.04 13.01
N ILE A 117 -11.92 -1.22 12.19
CA ILE A 117 -12.02 -1.66 10.80
C ILE A 117 -12.55 -3.10 10.75
N GLN A 118 -13.66 -3.33 10.05
CA GLN A 118 -14.30 -4.64 10.01
C GLN A 118 -13.73 -5.53 8.89
N SER A 119 -13.29 -4.93 7.79
CA SER A 119 -12.74 -5.63 6.64
C SER A 119 -11.60 -4.86 5.98
N SER A 120 -10.56 -5.57 5.53
CA SER A 120 -9.47 -4.97 4.76
C SER A 120 -9.00 -5.89 3.65
N THR A 121 -8.66 -5.32 2.50
CA THR A 121 -8.09 -6.05 1.37
C THR A 121 -6.58 -5.87 1.39
N ILE A 122 -5.83 -6.95 1.59
CA ILE A 122 -4.37 -6.94 1.70
C ILE A 122 -3.77 -7.64 0.46
N PRO A 123 -2.90 -6.98 -0.31
CA PRO A 123 -2.18 -7.66 -1.38
C PRO A 123 -1.07 -8.56 -0.81
N LEU A 124 -0.46 -9.37 -1.67
CA LEU A 124 0.77 -10.09 -1.32
C LEU A 124 1.91 -9.08 -1.07
N LEU A 125 2.15 -8.76 0.20
CA LEU A 125 3.20 -7.82 0.60
C LEU A 125 4.57 -8.44 0.37
N GLY A 126 5.51 -7.64 -0.15
CA GLY A 126 6.89 -8.08 -0.39
C GLY A 126 7.10 -8.95 -1.64
N THR A 127 6.05 -9.35 -2.37
CA THR A 127 6.15 -10.25 -3.54
C THR A 127 6.00 -9.54 -4.89
N GLY A 128 6.06 -8.20 -4.91
CA GLY A 128 5.83 -7.39 -6.10
C GLY A 128 7.03 -7.33 -7.05
N THR A 129 7.17 -6.22 -7.77
CA THR A 129 8.28 -5.94 -8.72
C THR A 129 9.68 -6.03 -8.12
N VAL A 130 9.78 -6.16 -6.80
CA VAL A 130 11.03 -6.40 -6.09
C VAL A 130 10.86 -7.62 -5.19
N PHE A 131 11.63 -8.66 -5.44
CA PHE A 131 11.62 -9.91 -4.68
C PHE A 131 12.10 -9.70 -3.23
N MET A 132 11.57 -10.48 -2.29
CA MET A 132 12.09 -10.55 -0.91
C MET A 132 13.55 -11.04 -0.91
N ALA A 133 14.38 -10.44 -0.06
CA ALA A 133 15.66 -11.05 0.30
C ALA A 133 15.40 -12.13 1.37
N SER A 134 15.92 -13.33 1.14
CA SER A 134 15.96 -14.45 2.08
C SER A 134 17.04 -14.27 3.13
#